data_AF-A0A9E5J280-F1
#
_entry.id   AF-A0A9E5J280-F1
#
_cell.length_a   1.000
_cell.length_b   1.000
_cell.length_c   1.000
_cell.angle_alpha   90.00
_cell.angle_beta   90.00
_cell.angle_gamma   90.00
#
_symmetry.space_group_name_H-M   'P 1'
#
loop_
_entity.id
_entity.type
_entity.pdbx_description
1 polymer ?
#
loop_
_entity_poly.entity_id
_entity_poly.type
_entity_poly.pdbx_seq_one_letter_code
_entity_poly.pdbx_strand_id
1 'polypeptide(L)'
;MEREIPIFWVRGLPILLDLHLAPLYGVKTKRLNEQVRRNAARFPEDFVFRITQKEWEEVVAKCDHIGKSIYTNVLPIAFTEQGALMASTVLRSPRAVNMSVYIVRAFVRMREAMSANEVILGRLATFTVVGAGT
;
A
#
# COMPACT_ATOMS: atom_id res chain seq x y z
N MET A 1 -2.44 -4.18 20.48
CA MET A 1 -3.33 -3.65 19.42
C MET A 1 -2.54 -3.67 18.12
N GLU A 2 -2.65 -4.75 17.34
CA GLU A 2 -2.12 -4.76 15.97
C GLU A 2 -2.89 -3.70 15.18
N ARG A 3 -2.23 -2.63 14.75
CA ARG A 3 -2.85 -1.69 13.82
C ARG A 3 -2.80 -2.32 12.45
N GLU A 4 -3.97 -2.49 11.83
CA GLU A 4 -4.06 -2.92 10.44
C GLU A 4 -3.35 -1.88 9.55
N ILE A 5 -2.53 -2.35 8.61
CA ILE A 5 -1.82 -1.47 7.69
C ILE A 5 -2.77 -1.18 6.53
N PRO A 6 -3.14 0.08 6.26
CA PRO A 6 -4.06 0.41 5.19
C PRO A 6 -3.33 0.30 3.84
N ILE A 7 -3.50 -0.85 3.18
CA ILE A 7 -2.98 -1.12 1.83
C ILE A 7 -4.09 -0.81 0.81
N PHE A 8 -3.76 -0.02 -0.19
CA PHE A 8 -4.67 0.40 -1.27
C PHE A 8 -4.22 -0.18 -2.60
N TRP A 9 -5.13 -0.23 -3.58
CA TRP A 9 -4.82 -0.66 -4.94
C TRP A 9 -4.87 0.53 -5.89
N VAL A 10 -3.73 0.86 -6.51
CA VAL A 10 -3.60 1.93 -7.50
C VAL A 10 -2.76 1.40 -8.65
N ARG A 11 -3.25 1.54 -9.90
CA ARG A 11 -2.60 0.99 -11.11
C ARG A 11 -2.34 -0.53 -11.04
N GLY A 12 -3.19 -1.27 -10.34
CA GLY A 12 -2.99 -2.71 -10.13
C GLY A 12 -1.84 -3.05 -9.17
N LEU A 13 -1.29 -2.07 -8.47
CA LEU A 13 -0.23 -2.25 -7.49
C LEU A 13 -0.77 -2.03 -6.06
N PRO A 14 -0.41 -2.89 -5.10
CA PRO A 14 -0.68 -2.63 -3.70
C PRO A 14 0.28 -1.56 -3.18
N ILE A 15 -0.28 -0.50 -2.57
CA ILE A 15 0.47 0.67 -2.12
C ILE A 15 0.11 1.11 -0.70
N LEU A 16 1.05 1.80 -0.06
CA LEU A 16 0.87 2.60 1.13
C LEU A 16 0.98 4.07 0.78
N LEU A 17 0.06 4.88 1.30
CA LEU A 17 0.14 6.33 1.16
C LEU A 17 1.09 6.92 2.21
N ASP A 18 1.82 7.96 1.85
CA ASP A 18 2.75 8.66 2.73
C ASP A 18 2.13 9.12 4.06
N LEU A 19 0.86 9.54 4.04
CA LEU A 19 0.08 9.93 5.22
C LEU A 19 -0.15 8.78 6.22
N HIS A 20 -0.13 7.54 5.76
CA HIS A 20 -0.23 6.34 6.60
C HIS A 20 1.16 5.77 6.93
N LEU A 21 2.07 5.77 5.96
CA LEU A 21 3.42 5.22 6.10
C LEU A 21 4.27 6.03 7.09
N ALA A 22 4.22 7.36 7.03
CA ALA A 22 5.05 8.21 7.88
C ALA A 22 4.76 8.02 9.39
N PRO A 23 3.50 7.98 9.85
CA PRO A 23 3.17 7.61 11.23
C PRO A 23 3.66 6.23 11.65
N LEU A 24 3.66 5.22 10.77
CA LEU A 24 4.22 3.90 11.09
C LEU A 24 5.70 4.05 11.47
N TYR A 25 6.47 4.76 10.65
CA TYR A 25 7.89 5.03 10.93
C TYR A 25 8.16 6.09 12.00
N GLY A 26 7.12 6.72 12.55
CA GLY A 26 7.24 7.70 13.63
C GLY A 26 7.80 9.05 13.18
N VAL A 27 7.56 9.41 11.91
CA VAL A 27 7.96 10.69 11.33
C VAL A 27 6.76 11.42 10.74
N LYS A 28 6.89 12.73 10.53
CA LYS A 28 5.90 13.51 9.78
C LYS A 28 6.01 13.16 8.28
N THR A 29 4.88 13.20 7.56
CA THR A 29 4.82 12.98 6.09
C THR A 29 5.84 13.83 5.34
N LYS A 30 5.95 15.12 5.70
CA LYS A 30 6.96 16.04 5.13
C LYS A 30 8.39 15.51 5.26
N ARG A 31 8.73 14.91 6.40
CA ARG A 31 10.08 14.37 6.67
C ARG A 31 10.35 13.11 5.86
N LEU A 32 9.35 12.23 5.74
CA LEU A 32 9.43 11.05 4.87
C LEU A 32 9.70 11.48 3.42
N ASN A 33 8.86 12.36 2.88
CA ASN A 33 8.96 12.82 1.49
C ASN A 33 10.27 13.59 1.23
N GLU A 34 10.79 14.29 2.24
CA GLU A 34 12.12 14.89 2.16
C GLU A 34 13.23 13.84 2.05
N GLN A 35 13.19 12.77 2.84
CA GLN A 35 14.20 11.72 2.76
C GLN A 35 14.16 10.98 1.42
N VAL A 36 12.97 10.74 0.88
CA VAL A 36 12.80 10.15 -0.46
C VAL A 36 13.44 11.02 -1.53
N ARG A 37 13.11 12.31 -1.56
CA ARG A 37 13.68 13.26 -2.52
C ARG A 37 15.20 13.41 -2.40
N ARG A 38 15.74 13.45 -1.18
CA ARG A 38 17.20 13.53 -0.96
C ARG A 38 17.94 12.27 -1.44
N ASN A 39 17.25 11.14 -1.51
CA ASN A 39 17.80 9.85 -1.89
C ASN A 39 17.14 9.32 -3.17
N ALA A 40 16.74 10.19 -4.10
CA ALA A 40 15.92 9.82 -5.26
C ALA A 40 16.47 8.65 -6.09
N ALA A 41 17.80 8.50 -6.18
CA ALA A 41 18.46 7.36 -6.84
C ALA A 41 18.08 5.97 -6.26
N ARG A 42 17.50 5.93 -5.06
CA ARG A 42 17.02 4.71 -4.38
C ARG A 42 15.52 4.44 -4.57
N PHE A 43 14.80 5.36 -5.21
CA PHE A 43 13.36 5.33 -5.36
C PHE A 43 12.99 5.47 -6.84
N PRO A 44 13.14 4.40 -7.63
CA PRO A 44 12.64 4.37 -9.00
C PRO A 44 11.10 4.53 -9.03
N GLU A 45 10.54 4.85 -10.20
CA GLU A 45 9.12 5.20 -10.35
C GLU A 45 8.16 4.05 -10.00
N ASP A 46 8.61 2.80 -10.11
CA ASP A 46 7.89 1.60 -9.71
C ASP A 46 7.89 1.39 -8.18
N PHE A 47 8.75 2.09 -7.44
CA PHE A 47 8.77 2.03 -5.97
C PHE A 47 7.91 3.12 -5.34
N VAL A 48 7.99 4.32 -5.92
CA VAL A 48 7.35 5.52 -5.39
C VAL A 48 6.85 6.39 -6.53
N PHE A 49 5.57 6.76 -6.45
CA PHE A 49 4.96 7.65 -7.44
C PHE A 49 3.93 8.56 -6.79
N ARG A 50 3.69 9.72 -7.41
CA ARG A 50 2.59 10.60 -7.02
C ARG A 50 1.30 10.09 -7.65
N ILE A 51 0.25 9.95 -6.84
CA ILE A 51 -1.07 9.59 -7.37
C ILE A 51 -1.68 10.79 -8.09
N THR A 52 -2.46 10.52 -9.13
CA THR A 52 -3.25 11.53 -9.84
C THR A 52 -4.51 11.88 -9.04
N GLN A 53 -5.14 13.00 -9.40
CA GLN A 53 -6.41 13.42 -8.79
C GLN A 53 -7.49 12.34 -8.95
N LYS A 54 -7.59 11.75 -10.15
CA LYS A 54 -8.54 10.66 -10.44
C LYS A 54 -8.29 9.43 -9.57
N GLU A 55 -7.03 9.00 -9.47
CA GLU A 55 -6.66 7.85 -8.61
C GLU A 55 -6.95 8.13 -7.14
N TRP A 56 -6.76 9.38 -6.70
CA TRP A 56 -7.07 9.78 -5.34
C TRP A 56 -8.57 9.72 -5.04
N GLU A 57 -9.40 10.22 -5.95
CA GLU A 57 -10.86 10.13 -5.84
C GLU A 57 -11.33 8.67 -5.75
N GLU A 58 -10.74 7.78 -6.56
CA GLU A 58 -11.04 6.34 -6.52
C GLU A 58 -10.63 5.70 -5.17
N VAL A 59 -9.47 6.09 -4.62
CA VAL A 59 -8.99 5.59 -3.33
C VAL A 59 -9.90 6.08 -2.19
N VAL A 60 -10.30 7.35 -2.20
CA VAL A 60 -11.19 7.91 -1.18
C VAL A 60 -12.58 7.29 -1.25
N ALA A 61 -13.14 7.12 -2.44
CA ALA A 61 -14.46 6.52 -2.63
C ALA A 61 -14.56 5.08 -2.08
N LYS A 62 -13.44 4.36 -2.02
CA LYS A 62 -13.36 2.98 -1.54
C LYS A 62 -12.97 2.86 -0.05
N CYS A 63 -12.73 3.98 0.64
CA CYS A 63 -12.26 3.93 2.02
C CYS A 63 -12.91 4.98 2.93
N ASP A 64 -13.80 4.50 3.80
CA ASP A 64 -14.47 5.29 4.83
C ASP A 64 -13.50 5.89 5.88
N HIS A 65 -12.32 5.29 6.03
CA HIS A 65 -11.29 5.74 6.97
C HIS A 65 -10.46 6.93 6.47
N ILE A 66 -10.57 7.33 5.20
CA ILE A 66 -9.91 8.53 4.67
C ILE A 66 -10.80 9.75 4.95
N GLY A 67 -11.09 10.01 6.23
CA GLY A 67 -11.85 11.19 6.66
C GLY A 67 -11.08 12.50 6.42
N LYS A 68 -11.79 13.61 6.13
CA LYS A 68 -11.36 15.04 5.93
C LYS A 68 -10.17 15.33 5.01
N SER A 69 -9.35 14.34 4.62
CA SER A 69 -8.18 14.47 3.74
C SER A 69 -8.54 14.63 2.27
N ILE A 70 -9.85 14.56 1.95
CA ILE A 70 -10.41 14.71 0.60
C ILE A 70 -10.20 16.12 0.03
N TYR A 71 -9.97 17.11 0.88
CA TYR A 71 -9.89 18.54 0.51
C TYR A 71 -8.47 19.13 0.54
N THR A 72 -7.43 18.29 0.59
CA THR A 72 -6.06 18.79 0.57
C THR A 72 -5.58 19.05 -0.86
N ASN A 73 -5.13 20.27 -1.17
CA ASN A 73 -4.55 20.62 -2.48
C ASN A 73 -3.27 19.83 -2.84
N VAL A 74 -2.77 18.98 -1.94
CA VAL A 74 -1.54 18.21 -2.15
C VAL A 74 -1.88 16.73 -2.20
N LEU A 75 -1.78 16.15 -3.39
CA LEU A 75 -1.93 14.72 -3.59
C LEU A 75 -0.82 13.95 -2.87
N PRO A 76 -1.16 12.86 -2.16
CA PRO A 76 -0.19 12.05 -1.43
C PRO A 76 0.75 11.30 -2.38
N ILE A 77 1.86 10.84 -1.82
CA ILE A 77 2.80 9.96 -2.50
C ILE A 77 2.47 8.50 -2.15
N ALA A 78 2.39 7.65 -3.16
CA ALA A 78 2.21 6.22 -3.01
C ALA A 78 3.56 5.48 -2.97
N PHE A 79 3.64 4.48 -2.10
CA PHE A 79 4.80 3.62 -1.89
C PHE A 79 4.38 2.17 -2.09
N THR A 80 5.05 1.44 -2.96
CA THR A 80 4.91 -0.02 -3.01
C THR A 80 5.56 -0.67 -1.78
N GLU A 81 5.48 -2.00 -1.64
CA GLU A 81 6.21 -2.72 -0.60
C GLU A 81 7.69 -2.37 -0.61
N GLN A 82 8.30 -2.38 -1.80
CA GLN A 82 9.72 -2.08 -2.01
C GLN A 82 10.02 -0.62 -1.68
N GLY A 83 9.17 0.32 -2.11
CA GLY A 83 9.31 1.74 -1.76
C GLY A 83 9.22 1.98 -0.25
N ALA A 84 8.27 1.32 0.42
CA ALA A 84 8.13 1.39 1.86
C ALA A 84 9.36 0.82 2.57
N LEU A 85 9.91 -0.30 2.09
CA LEU A 85 11.13 -0.89 2.62
C LEU A 85 12.33 0.04 2.44
N MET A 86 12.52 0.61 1.25
CA MET A 86 13.59 1.56 0.97
C MET A 86 13.50 2.80 1.86
N ALA A 87 12.29 3.28 2.15
CA ALA A 87 12.07 4.37 3.09
C ALA A 87 12.64 4.08 4.51
N SER A 88 12.57 2.83 4.97
CA SER A 88 13.15 2.46 6.28
C SER A 88 14.68 2.62 6.31
N THR A 89 15.36 2.34 5.20
CA THR A 89 16.83 2.41 5.07
C THR A 89 17.37 3.84 5.05
N VAL A 90 16.55 4.79 4.58
CA VAL A 90 16.92 6.22 4.56
C VAL A 90 16.53 6.93 5.85
N LEU A 91 15.49 6.46 6.55
CA LEU A 91 15.08 6.99 7.83
C LEU A 91 15.99 6.56 8.99
N ARG A 92 16.60 5.37 8.92
CA ARG A 92 17.65 4.89 9.84
C ARG A 92 17.28 5.01 11.33
N SER A 93 16.07 4.61 11.70
CA SER A 93 15.63 4.57 13.11
C SER A 93 15.27 3.13 13.54
N PRO A 94 15.43 2.77 14.82
CA PRO A 94 14.99 1.46 15.32
C PRO A 94 13.51 1.19 15.03
N ARG A 95 12.67 2.23 15.12
CA ARG A 95 11.25 2.15 14.76
C ARG A 95 11.05 1.86 13.27
N ALA A 96 11.82 2.50 12.39
CA ALA A 96 11.73 2.24 10.95
C ALA A 96 12.11 0.80 10.60
N VAL A 97 13.14 0.25 11.26
CA VAL A 97 13.55 -1.15 11.11
C VAL A 97 12.46 -2.10 11.61
N ASN A 98 11.91 -1.86 12.80
CA ASN A 98 10.87 -2.75 13.35
C ASN A 98 9.59 -2.72 12.49
N MET A 99 9.20 -1.54 12.01
CA MET A 99 7.99 -1.40 11.22
C MET A 99 8.13 -1.88 9.78
N SER A 100 9.34 -1.89 9.20
CA SER A 100 9.54 -2.46 7.86
C SER A 100 9.25 -3.96 7.84
N VAL A 101 9.64 -4.70 8.89
CA VAL A 101 9.29 -6.11 9.07
C VAL A 101 7.77 -6.31 9.15
N TYR A 102 7.08 -5.45 9.89
CA TYR A 102 5.62 -5.51 10.00
C TYR A 102 4.93 -5.21 8.65
N ILE A 103 5.44 -4.24 7.90
CA ILE A 103 4.95 -3.89 6.55
C ILE A 103 5.10 -5.09 5.61
N VAL A 104 6.28 -5.71 5.52
CA VAL A 104 6.49 -6.91 4.69
C VAL A 104 5.48 -8.00 5.03
N ARG A 105 5.30 -8.29 6.32
CA ARG A 105 4.34 -9.31 6.77
C ARG A 105 2.90 -8.98 6.37
N ALA A 106 2.50 -7.72 6.41
CA ALA A 106 1.17 -7.31 5.96
C ALA A 106 0.98 -7.52 4.44
N PHE A 107 1.97 -7.15 3.63
CA PHE A 107 1.94 -7.38 2.17
C PHE A 107 1.94 -8.86 1.81
N VAL A 108 2.69 -9.69 2.54
CA VAL A 108 2.66 -11.16 2.39
C VAL A 108 1.26 -11.71 2.69
N ARG A 109 0.71 -11.38 3.87
CA ARG A 109 -0.65 -11.82 4.27
C ARG A 109 -1.72 -11.39 3.26
N MET A 110 -1.61 -10.18 2.73
CA MET A 110 -2.52 -9.68 1.70
C MET A 110 -2.44 -10.55 0.42
N ARG A 111 -1.22 -10.85 -0.08
CA ARG A 111 -1.05 -11.71 -1.27
C ARG A 111 -1.58 -13.12 -1.05
N GLU A 112 -1.35 -13.68 0.14
CA GLU A 112 -1.87 -15.00 0.53
C GLU A 112 -3.41 -15.01 0.50
N ALA A 113 -4.05 -13.98 1.07
CA ALA A 113 -5.50 -13.84 1.06
C ALA A 113 -6.08 -13.72 -0.37
N MET A 114 -5.41 -13.00 -1.26
CA MET A 114 -5.83 -12.89 -2.66
C MET A 114 -5.67 -14.22 -3.41
N SER A 115 -4.55 -14.91 -3.21
CA SER A 115 -4.28 -16.21 -3.85
C SER A 115 -5.28 -17.28 -3.38
N ALA A 116 -5.66 -17.26 -2.09
CA ALA A 116 -6.68 -18.16 -1.56
C ALA A 116 -8.04 -17.95 -2.23
N ASN A 117 -8.40 -16.70 -2.52
CA ASN A 117 -9.64 -16.39 -3.24
C ASN A 117 -9.62 -16.89 -4.70
N GLU A 118 -8.50 -16.76 -5.41
CA GLU A 118 -8.35 -17.30 -6.78
C GLU A 118 -8.55 -18.83 -6.81
N VAL A 119 -7.97 -19.56 -5.85
CA VAL A 119 -8.15 -21.02 -5.76
C VAL A 119 -9.62 -21.40 -5.53
N ILE A 120 -10.33 -20.67 -4.67
CA ILE A 120 -11.75 -20.90 -4.41
C ILE A 120 -12.58 -20.61 -5.67
N LEU A 121 -12.36 -19.48 -6.34
CA LEU A 121 -13.06 -19.11 -7.57
C LEU A 121 -12.80 -20.13 -8.70
N GLY A 122 -11.57 -20.60 -8.85
CA GLY A 122 -11.23 -21.65 -9.81
C GLY A 122 -11.99 -22.95 -9.54
N ARG A 123 -12.12 -23.36 -8.27
CA ARG A 123 -12.92 -24.54 -7.90
C ARG A 123 -14.41 -24.34 -8.21
N LEU A 124 -14.98 -23.20 -7.85
CA LEU A 124 -16.40 -22.91 -8.13
C LEU A 124 -16.72 -22.92 -9.63
N ALA A 125 -15.82 -22.40 -10.46
CA ALA A 125 -15.96 -22.42 -11.92
C ALA A 125 -15.95 -23.85 -12.50
N THR A 126 -15.21 -24.78 -11.89
CA THR A 126 -15.24 -26.19 -12.31
C THR A 126 -16.55 -26.90 -11.93
N PHE A 127 -17.22 -26.49 -10.86
CA PHE A 127 -18.49 -27.10 -10.43
C PHE A 127 -19.68 -26.71 -11.32
N THR A 128 -19.71 -25.50 -11.88
CA THR A 128 -20.79 -25.06 -12.77
C THR A 128 -20.78 -25.73 -14.15
N VAL A 129 -19.63 -26.25 -14.60
CA VAL A 129 -19.52 -26.98 -15.88
C VAL A 129 -20.00 -28.43 -15.76
N VAL A 130 -19.97 -29.02 -14.56
CA VAL A 130 -20.35 -30.44 -14.36
C VAL A 130 -21.85 -30.62 -14.07
N GLY A 131 -22.60 -29.55 -13.78
CA GLY A 131 -24.01 -29.61 -13.40
C GLY A 131 -25.06 -29.37 -14.51
N ALA A 132 -24.65 -29.08 -15.75
CA ALA A 132 -25.55 -28.69 -16.85
C ALA A 132 -25.65 -29.76 -17.96
N GLY A 133 -25.66 -31.04 -17.58
CA GLY A 133 -25.72 -32.14 -18.55
C GLY A 133 -26.28 -33.43 -17.95
N THR A 134 -27.59 -33.45 -17.71
CA THR A 134 -28.48 -34.64 -17.73
C THR A 134 -29.91 -34.18 -17.93
#